data_AF-A0A9D7QQT8-F1
#
_entry.id   AF-A0A9D7QQT8-F1
#
_cell.length_a   1.000
_cell.length_b   1.000
_cell.length_c   1.000
_cell.angle_alpha   90.00
_cell.angle_beta   90.00
_cell.angle_gamma   90.00
#
_symmetry.space_group_name_H-M   'P 1'
#
loop_
_entity.id
_entity.type
_entity.pdbx_description
1 polymer ?
#
loop_
_entity_poly.entity_id
_entity_poly.type
_entity_poly.pdbx_seq_one_letter_code
_entity_poly.pdbx_strand_id
1 'polypeptide(L)'
;MSDAGQAGSSARLWTLTVYSAQFFFGGWFLFHGLNHWFHFFPQPPGSASVSSQLISALIKSGLFDWVKAVEVVAGIALLANRFVPLAAIASFPISIVIGYLNIAVESDANALFVFFGVLGLNAIIAAGHLDRILPLFAAGNIAPNLVGLRAGLKFSTKAYAEAATQDEGAFSASARAPLGLLAHLAGIFLGIALPVYLTLSTLPEPGEPGAAPVEQPAQP
;
A
#
# COMPACT_ATOMS: atom_id res chain seq x y z
N MET A 1 6.39 -35.45 -16.33
CA MET A 1 5.04 -34.89 -16.02
C MET A 1 4.97 -34.21 -14.64
N SER A 2 6.01 -34.26 -13.79
CA SER A 2 6.06 -33.59 -12.48
C SER A 2 6.35 -32.09 -12.51
N ASP A 3 7.18 -31.63 -13.46
CA ASP A 3 7.79 -30.29 -13.38
C ASP A 3 6.85 -29.20 -13.91
N ALA A 4 6.08 -29.51 -14.96
CA ALA A 4 5.07 -28.60 -15.50
C ALA A 4 3.91 -28.36 -14.51
N GLY A 5 3.54 -29.38 -13.73
CA GLY A 5 2.52 -29.27 -12.69
C GLY A 5 2.97 -28.42 -11.50
N GLN A 6 4.24 -28.55 -11.09
CA GLN A 6 4.83 -27.75 -10.03
C GLN A 6 4.98 -26.27 -10.44
N ALA A 7 5.46 -26.01 -11.67
CA ALA A 7 5.58 -24.65 -12.19
C ALA A 7 4.23 -23.91 -12.21
N GLY A 8 3.14 -24.57 -12.62
CA GLY A 8 1.80 -24.01 -12.60
C GLY A 8 1.27 -23.73 -11.19
N SER A 9 1.63 -24.55 -10.20
CA SER A 9 1.26 -24.35 -8.80
C SER A 9 1.95 -23.12 -8.21
N SER A 10 3.26 -22.99 -8.38
CA SER A 10 4.06 -21.86 -7.87
C SER A 10 3.59 -20.52 -8.42
N ALA A 11 3.23 -20.46 -9.72
CA ALA A 11 2.71 -19.24 -10.33
C ALA A 11 1.34 -18.81 -9.75
N ARG A 12 0.47 -19.78 -9.46
CA ARG A 12 -0.82 -19.52 -8.79
C ARG A 12 -0.62 -19.03 -7.37
N LEU A 13 0.25 -19.70 -6.62
CA LEU A 13 0.59 -19.30 -5.25
C LEU A 13 1.14 -17.87 -5.21
N TRP A 14 2.07 -17.54 -6.11
CA TRP A 14 2.58 -16.17 -6.24
C TRP A 14 1.47 -15.15 -6.51
N THR A 15 0.58 -15.45 -7.46
CA THR A 15 -0.55 -14.58 -7.78
C THR A 15 -1.46 -14.35 -6.57
N LEU A 16 -1.74 -15.41 -5.80
CA LEU A 16 -2.54 -15.33 -4.58
C LEU A 16 -1.84 -14.52 -3.49
N THR A 17 -0.52 -14.68 -3.34
CA THR A 17 0.29 -13.90 -2.40
C THR A 17 0.23 -12.42 -2.73
N VAL A 18 0.41 -12.04 -3.99
CA VAL A 18 0.36 -10.64 -4.44
C VAL A 18 -1.03 -10.05 -4.22
N TYR A 19 -2.10 -10.77 -4.58
CA TYR A 19 -3.46 -10.27 -4.32
C TYR A 19 -3.75 -10.13 -2.83
N SER A 20 -3.35 -11.10 -2.00
CA SER A 20 -3.51 -11.02 -0.55
C SER A 20 -2.81 -9.80 0.03
N ALA A 21 -1.54 -9.57 -0.37
CA ALA A 21 -0.79 -8.38 0.02
C ALA A 21 -1.47 -7.09 -0.45
N GLN A 22 -1.91 -7.03 -1.71
CA GLN A 22 -2.59 -5.88 -2.30
C GLN A 22 -3.87 -5.50 -1.57
N PHE A 23 -4.78 -6.45 -1.36
CA PHE A 23 -6.06 -6.16 -0.75
C PHE A 23 -5.91 -5.80 0.73
N PHE A 24 -5.06 -6.53 1.46
CA PHE A 24 -4.80 -6.24 2.87
C PHE A 24 -4.11 -4.88 3.06
N PHE A 25 -3.04 -4.60 2.30
CA PHE A 25 -2.34 -3.32 2.36
C PHE A 25 -3.25 -2.17 1.93
N GLY A 26 -4.05 -2.36 0.87
CA GLY A 26 -5.00 -1.37 0.39
C GLY A 26 -6.10 -1.04 1.41
N GLY A 27 -6.67 -2.05 2.07
CA GLY A 27 -7.65 -1.83 3.14
C GLY A 27 -7.04 -1.21 4.39
N TRP A 28 -5.82 -1.59 4.74
CA TRP A 28 -5.08 -0.97 5.84
C TRP A 28 -4.85 0.53 5.56
N PHE A 29 -4.28 0.86 4.39
CA PHE A 29 -4.03 2.24 3.97
C PHE A 29 -5.32 3.07 3.92
N LEU A 30 -6.41 2.50 3.41
CA LEU A 30 -7.69 3.19 3.39
C LEU A 30 -8.21 3.47 4.79
N PHE A 31 -8.20 2.48 5.69
CA PHE A 31 -8.68 2.63 7.05
C PHE A 31 -7.85 3.64 7.85
N HIS A 32 -6.52 3.53 7.81
CA HIS A 32 -5.59 4.42 8.53
C HIS A 32 -5.53 5.83 7.92
N GLY A 33 -5.70 5.95 6.60
CA GLY A 33 -5.82 7.23 5.91
C GLY A 33 -7.08 7.98 6.33
N LEU A 34 -8.24 7.31 6.27
CA LEU A 34 -9.52 7.89 6.68
C LEU A 34 -9.57 8.20 8.18
N ASN A 35 -8.86 7.44 9.02
CA ASN A 35 -8.80 7.68 10.46
C ASN A 35 -8.35 9.11 10.82
N HIS A 36 -7.54 9.76 9.97
CA HIS A 36 -7.09 11.14 10.20
C HIS A 36 -8.23 12.17 10.25
N TRP A 37 -9.29 11.98 9.46
CA TRP A 37 -10.44 12.89 9.46
C TRP A 37 -11.61 12.36 10.27
N PHE A 38 -11.80 11.04 10.30
CA PHE A 38 -12.97 10.40 10.91
C PHE A 38 -12.74 9.84 12.31
N HIS A 39 -11.48 9.74 12.76
CA HIS A 39 -11.11 9.37 14.14
C HIS A 39 -11.74 8.07 14.63
N PHE A 40 -11.71 7.01 13.81
CA PHE A 40 -12.16 5.65 14.16
C PHE A 40 -11.44 5.07 15.38
N PHE A 41 -10.16 5.40 15.55
CA PHE A 41 -9.34 5.00 16.69
C PHE A 41 -8.33 6.11 17.03
N PRO A 42 -7.85 6.18 18.30
CA PRO A 42 -6.88 7.18 18.70
C PRO A 42 -5.60 7.02 17.88
N GLN A 43 -5.15 8.09 17.24
CA GLN A 43 -3.75 8.13 16.79
C GLN A 43 -2.87 8.22 18.04
N PRO A 44 -1.76 7.46 18.13
CA PRO A 44 -0.90 7.45 19.31
C PRO A 44 -0.56 8.88 19.73
N PRO A 45 -0.85 9.29 20.98
CA PRO A 45 -0.63 10.65 21.43
C PRO A 45 0.87 10.96 21.38
N GLY A 46 1.19 11.97 20.58
CA GLY A 46 2.56 12.38 20.40
C GLY A 46 3.07 13.15 21.62
N SER A 47 3.87 12.52 22.49
CA SER A 47 4.74 13.26 23.42
C SER A 47 5.94 12.49 24.00
N ALA A 48 6.09 11.18 23.81
CA ALA A 48 7.17 10.40 24.44
C ALA A 48 8.33 9.98 23.52
N SER A 49 8.06 9.70 22.23
CA SER A 49 9.08 9.16 21.29
C SER A 49 9.51 10.15 20.20
N VAL A 50 10.62 9.89 19.52
CA VAL A 50 11.06 10.70 18.36
C VAL A 50 10.04 10.60 17.22
N SER A 51 9.42 9.43 17.02
CA SER A 51 8.35 9.22 16.03
C SER A 51 7.16 10.13 16.30
N SER A 52 6.77 10.25 17.57
CA SER A 52 5.69 11.13 18.03
C SER A 52 5.94 12.60 17.68
N GLN A 53 7.19 13.07 17.81
CA GLN A 53 7.57 14.45 17.49
C GLN A 53 7.54 14.69 15.98
N LEU A 54 8.02 13.75 15.17
CA LEU A 54 7.95 13.84 13.71
C LEU A 54 6.49 13.90 13.23
N ILE A 55 5.63 13.00 13.71
CA ILE A 55 4.20 12.99 13.36
C ILE A 55 3.55 14.33 13.75
N SER A 56 3.83 14.83 14.96
CA SER A 56 3.33 16.13 15.42
C SER A 56 3.77 17.29 14.52
N ALA A 57 5.01 17.29 14.03
CA ALA A 57 5.52 18.30 13.11
C ALA A 57 4.85 18.20 11.72
N LEU A 58 4.62 16.99 11.22
CA LEU A 58 3.89 16.76 9.96
C LEU A 58 2.44 17.25 10.05
N ILE A 59 1.77 17.02 11.18
CA ILE A 59 0.41 17.52 11.42
C ILE A 59 0.40 19.05 11.45
N LYS A 60 1.27 19.67 12.25
CA LYS A 60 1.34 21.15 12.37
C LYS A 60 1.71 21.85 11.07
N SER A 61 2.46 21.20 10.19
CA SER A 61 2.82 21.75 8.88
C SER A 61 1.77 21.52 7.79
N GLY A 62 0.73 20.71 8.05
CA GLY A 62 -0.27 20.30 7.05
C GLY A 62 0.22 19.25 6.06
N LEU A 63 1.48 18.80 6.15
CA LEU A 63 2.01 17.74 5.28
C LEU A 63 1.34 16.39 5.57
N PHE A 64 0.91 16.17 6.81
CA PHE A 64 0.23 14.93 7.19
C PHE A 64 -1.11 14.74 6.47
N ASP A 65 -1.86 15.82 6.18
CA ASP A 65 -3.08 15.75 5.37
C ASP A 65 -2.81 15.17 3.98
N TRP A 66 -1.72 15.58 3.34
CA TRP A 66 -1.31 15.09 2.03
C TRP A 66 -0.88 13.62 2.07
N VAL A 67 -0.13 13.22 3.11
CA VAL A 67 0.24 11.82 3.33
C VAL A 67 -1.03 10.97 3.44
N LYS A 68 -1.99 11.39 4.28
CA LYS A 68 -3.25 10.67 4.48
C LYS A 68 -4.12 10.65 3.23
N ALA A 69 -4.10 11.70 2.42
CA ALA A 69 -4.84 11.75 1.16
C ALA A 69 -4.26 10.74 0.16
N VAL A 70 -2.92 10.65 0.07
CA VAL A 70 -2.25 9.64 -0.75
C VAL A 70 -2.57 8.23 -0.24
N GLU A 71 -2.59 8.00 1.08
CA GLU A 71 -2.97 6.71 1.66
C GLU A 71 -4.39 6.30 1.23
N VAL A 72 -5.35 7.21 1.30
CA VAL A 72 -6.74 6.96 0.88
C VAL A 72 -6.83 6.66 -0.61
N VAL A 73 -6.22 7.49 -1.46
CA VAL A 73 -6.29 7.31 -2.92
C VAL A 73 -5.59 6.01 -3.35
N ALA A 74 -4.42 5.70 -2.79
CA ALA A 74 -3.71 4.46 -3.04
C ALA A 74 -4.50 3.25 -2.53
N GLY A 75 -5.06 3.32 -1.32
CA GLY A 75 -5.91 2.27 -0.75
C GLY A 75 -7.11 1.94 -1.64
N ILE A 76 -7.84 2.97 -2.09
CA ILE A 76 -8.96 2.81 -3.03
C ILE A 76 -8.49 2.17 -4.35
N ALA A 77 -7.38 2.64 -4.92
CA ALA A 77 -6.84 2.12 -6.17
C ALA A 77 -6.48 0.63 -6.06
N LEU A 78 -5.81 0.23 -4.98
CA LEU A 78 -5.44 -1.16 -4.72
C LEU A 78 -6.66 -2.05 -4.50
N LEU A 79 -7.64 -1.62 -3.72
CA LEU A 79 -8.90 -2.34 -3.50
C LEU A 79 -9.74 -2.44 -4.77
N ALA A 80 -9.77 -1.40 -5.59
CA ALA A 80 -10.42 -1.40 -6.90
C ALA A 80 -9.66 -2.23 -7.95
N ASN A 81 -8.49 -2.77 -7.60
CA ASN A 81 -7.56 -3.44 -8.52
C ASN A 81 -7.26 -2.60 -9.77
N ARG A 82 -7.09 -1.29 -9.58
CA ARG A 82 -6.89 -0.31 -10.64
C ARG A 82 -5.68 0.56 -10.32
N PHE A 83 -4.85 0.82 -11.33
CA PHE A 83 -3.60 1.57 -11.15
C PHE A 83 -2.65 0.97 -10.09
N VAL A 84 -2.70 -0.35 -9.86
CA VAL A 84 -1.95 -1.04 -8.80
C VAL A 84 -0.45 -0.70 -8.78
N PRO A 85 0.29 -0.74 -9.92
CA PRO A 85 1.71 -0.39 -9.89
C PRO A 85 1.95 1.07 -9.49
N LEU A 86 1.09 1.98 -9.95
CA LEU A 86 1.17 3.40 -9.59
C LEU A 86 0.87 3.60 -8.10
N ALA A 87 -0.15 2.93 -7.56
CA ALA A 87 -0.51 3.02 -6.15
C ALA A 87 0.61 2.47 -5.24
N ALA A 88 1.25 1.35 -5.63
CA ALA A 88 2.40 0.81 -4.92
C ALA A 88 3.57 1.82 -4.89
N ILE A 89 3.95 2.37 -6.05
CA ILE A 89 5.02 3.37 -6.18
C ILE A 89 4.69 4.64 -5.38
N ALA A 90 3.47 5.15 -5.49
CA ALA A 90 3.04 6.33 -4.75
C ALA A 90 3.08 6.12 -3.22
N SER A 91 2.87 4.89 -2.77
CA SER A 91 2.92 4.52 -1.35
C SER A 91 4.34 4.31 -0.82
N PHE A 92 5.34 4.06 -1.68
CA PHE A 92 6.71 3.74 -1.24
C PHE A 92 7.36 4.78 -0.32
N PRO A 93 7.32 6.10 -0.64
CA PRO A 93 7.91 7.11 0.25
C PRO A 93 7.29 7.08 1.65
N ILE A 94 5.98 6.89 1.74
CA ILE A 94 5.24 6.78 3.00
C ILE A 94 5.65 5.48 3.73
N SER A 95 5.67 4.35 3.01
CA SER A 95 6.06 3.05 3.57
C SER A 95 7.50 3.04 4.09
N ILE A 96 8.43 3.73 3.43
CA ILE A 96 9.82 3.84 3.87
C ILE A 96 9.91 4.62 5.19
N VAL A 97 9.22 5.75 5.29
CA VAL A 97 9.22 6.55 6.52
C VAL A 97 8.59 5.78 7.68
N ILE A 98 7.44 5.15 7.45
CA ILE A 98 6.78 4.29 8.46
C ILE A 98 7.72 3.15 8.86
N GLY A 99 8.32 2.46 7.89
CA GLY A 99 9.25 1.37 8.14
C GLY A 99 10.45 1.81 8.98
N TYR A 100 11.07 2.94 8.64
CA TYR A 100 12.19 3.51 9.40
C TYR A 100 11.79 3.82 10.84
N LEU A 101 10.69 4.52 11.07
CA LEU A 101 10.22 4.84 12.42
C LEU A 101 10.01 3.58 13.27
N ASN A 102 9.41 2.55 12.68
CA ASN A 102 9.14 1.32 13.41
C ASN A 102 10.41 0.52 13.72
N ILE A 103 11.32 0.34 12.76
CA ILE A 103 12.50 -0.51 12.98
C ILE A 103 13.66 0.20 13.69
N ALA A 104 13.83 1.51 13.47
CA ALA A 104 15.00 2.25 13.93
C ALA A 104 14.72 3.10 15.18
N VAL A 105 13.45 3.42 15.46
CA VAL A 105 13.07 4.29 16.59
C VAL A 105 12.34 3.49 17.67
N GLU A 106 11.24 2.81 17.34
CA GLU A 106 10.43 2.11 18.36
C GLU A 106 10.95 0.70 18.67
N SER A 107 11.29 -0.10 17.65
CA SER A 107 11.98 -1.40 17.75
C SER A 107 11.28 -2.49 18.60
N ASP A 108 9.99 -2.35 18.92
CA ASP A 108 9.21 -3.38 19.63
C ASP A 108 8.56 -4.41 18.67
N ALA A 109 7.86 -5.40 19.24
CA ALA A 109 7.21 -6.46 18.46
C ALA A 109 6.10 -5.94 17.54
N ASN A 110 5.33 -4.93 17.97
CA ASN A 110 4.30 -4.31 17.15
C ASN A 110 4.94 -3.51 16.01
N ALA A 111 6.07 -2.86 16.28
CA ALA A 111 6.82 -2.10 15.30
C ALA A 111 7.36 -3.02 14.19
N LEU A 112 7.86 -4.21 14.52
CA LEU A 112 8.22 -5.22 13.52
C LEU A 112 7.03 -5.64 12.65
N PHE A 113 5.87 -5.88 13.28
CA PHE A 113 4.64 -6.20 12.56
C PHE A 113 4.25 -5.09 11.57
N VAL A 114 4.28 -3.83 12.00
CA VAL A 114 3.98 -2.67 11.13
C VAL A 114 5.04 -2.52 10.04
N PHE A 115 6.33 -2.72 10.33
CA PHE A 115 7.40 -2.67 9.34
C PHE A 115 7.18 -3.67 8.20
N PHE A 116 6.98 -4.96 8.52
CA PHE A 116 6.73 -5.99 7.51
C PHE A 116 5.37 -5.82 6.85
N GLY A 117 4.35 -5.38 7.60
CA GLY A 117 3.01 -5.11 7.09
C GLY A 117 2.98 -3.97 6.08
N VAL A 118 3.71 -2.88 6.32
CA VAL A 118 3.70 -1.71 5.44
C VAL A 118 4.75 -1.82 4.35
N LEU A 119 6.03 -1.94 4.70
CA LEU A 119 7.10 -1.94 3.70
C LEU A 119 7.20 -3.29 2.98
N GLY A 120 7.07 -4.39 3.72
CA GLY A 120 7.13 -5.74 3.17
C GLY A 120 5.99 -6.05 2.19
N LEU A 121 4.74 -5.74 2.55
CA LEU A 121 3.61 -5.95 1.64
C LEU A 121 3.68 -5.04 0.42
N ASN A 122 4.06 -3.76 0.57
CA ASN A 122 4.25 -2.88 -0.58
C ASN A 122 5.34 -3.40 -1.54
N ALA A 123 6.45 -3.93 -0.99
CA ALA A 123 7.48 -4.59 -1.78
C ALA A 123 6.97 -5.84 -2.52
N ILE A 124 6.13 -6.67 -1.89
CA ILE A 124 5.50 -7.84 -2.53
C ILE A 124 4.59 -7.40 -3.69
N ILE A 125 3.78 -6.35 -3.49
CA ILE A 125 2.92 -5.81 -4.55
C ILE A 125 3.79 -5.34 -5.73
N ALA A 126 4.84 -4.55 -5.47
CA ALA A 126 5.75 -4.09 -6.51
C ALA A 126 6.45 -5.26 -7.22
N ALA A 127 6.92 -6.26 -6.47
CA ALA A 127 7.50 -7.49 -7.02
C ALA A 127 6.52 -8.20 -7.98
N GLY A 128 5.24 -8.27 -7.61
CA GLY A 128 4.18 -8.86 -8.44
C GLY A 128 3.91 -8.13 -9.76
N HIS A 129 4.35 -6.87 -9.85
CA HIS A 129 4.16 -5.99 -11.00
C HIS A 129 5.47 -5.46 -11.59
N LEU A 130 6.60 -6.14 -11.36
CA LEU A 130 7.92 -5.71 -11.87
C LEU A 130 7.94 -5.52 -13.39
N ASP A 131 7.22 -6.35 -14.15
CA ASP A 131 7.09 -6.18 -15.61
C ASP A 131 6.52 -4.81 -16.01
N ARG A 132 5.78 -4.15 -15.11
CA ARG A 132 5.18 -2.83 -15.30
C ARG A 132 6.00 -1.70 -14.68
N ILE A 133 6.87 -2.02 -13.73
CA ILE A 133 7.64 -1.06 -12.93
C ILE A 133 9.06 -0.90 -13.49
N LEU A 134 9.68 -1.97 -13.99
CA LEU A 134 11.04 -1.97 -14.54
C LEU A 134 11.29 -0.92 -15.65
N PRO A 135 10.33 -0.58 -16.54
CA PRO A 135 10.52 0.50 -17.51
C PRO A 135 10.90 1.85 -16.89
N LEU A 136 10.50 2.11 -15.64
CA LEU A 136 10.84 3.34 -14.92
C LEU A 136 12.33 3.43 -14.56
N PHE A 137 13.04 2.29 -14.57
CA PHE A 137 14.46 2.19 -14.29
C PHE A 137 15.31 2.12 -15.56
N ALA A 138 14.78 2.56 -16.70
CA ALA A 138 15.53 2.59 -17.95
C ALA A 138 16.82 3.42 -17.80
N ALA A 139 17.98 2.75 -17.92
CA ALA A 139 19.30 3.37 -17.79
C ALA A 139 19.84 3.95 -19.12
N GLY A 140 19.07 3.86 -20.21
CA GLY A 140 19.46 4.34 -21.52
C GLY A 140 19.36 5.86 -21.66
N ASN A 141 20.16 6.44 -22.56
CA ASN A 141 19.99 7.83 -23.00
C ASN A 141 18.78 7.95 -23.93
N ILE A 142 17.57 7.88 -23.36
CA ILE A 142 16.30 7.91 -24.09
C ILE A 142 15.86 9.37 -24.24
N ALA A 143 15.79 9.85 -25.48
CA ALA A 143 15.31 11.21 -25.77
C ALA A 143 13.81 11.35 -25.44
N PRO A 144 13.39 12.45 -24.77
CA PRO A 144 11.98 12.72 -24.53
C PRO A 144 11.26 13.00 -25.85
N ASN A 145 9.96 12.68 -25.93
CA ASN A 145 9.13 13.00 -27.09
C ASN A 145 7.70 13.37 -26.66
N LEU A 146 6.97 14.03 -27.58
CA LEU A 146 5.60 14.48 -27.34
C LEU A 146 4.53 13.44 -27.69
N VAL A 147 4.91 12.23 -28.12
CA VAL A 147 3.96 11.23 -28.62
C VAL A 147 2.94 10.89 -27.54
N GLY A 148 3.40 10.63 -26.30
CA GLY A 148 2.51 10.34 -25.17
C GLY A 148 1.56 11.49 -24.84
N LEU A 149 2.08 12.73 -24.80
CA LEU A 149 1.25 13.91 -24.51
C LEU A 149 0.19 14.15 -25.59
N ARG A 150 0.54 13.99 -26.87
CA ARG A 150 -0.37 14.16 -28.02
C ARG A 150 -1.40 13.04 -28.13
N ALA A 151 -1.04 11.81 -27.76
CA ALA A 151 -1.97 10.69 -27.73
C ALA A 151 -3.06 10.85 -26.64
N GLY A 152 -2.79 11.68 -25.63
CA GLY A 152 -3.69 11.98 -24.51
C GLY A 152 -3.74 10.89 -23.44
N LEU A 153 -4.51 11.14 -22.38
CA LEU A 153 -4.70 10.20 -21.27
C LEU A 153 -5.76 9.12 -21.59
N LYS A 154 -5.42 8.19 -22.50
CA LYS A 154 -6.31 7.06 -22.84
C LYS A 154 -6.15 5.91 -21.83
N PHE A 155 -6.85 5.96 -20.69
CA PHE A 155 -6.81 4.92 -19.67
C PHE A 155 -7.76 3.73 -19.99
N SER A 156 -7.38 2.85 -20.91
CA SER A 156 -8.19 1.66 -21.26
C SER A 156 -7.43 0.35 -21.02
N THR A 157 -8.15 -0.67 -20.54
CA THR A 157 -7.62 -2.05 -20.45
C THR A 157 -7.18 -2.57 -21.82
N LYS A 158 -7.89 -2.17 -22.89
CA LYS A 158 -7.55 -2.52 -24.27
C LYS A 158 -6.27 -1.82 -24.72
N ALA A 159 -6.15 -0.52 -24.47
CA ALA A 159 -4.93 0.24 -24.78
C ALA A 159 -3.70 -0.31 -24.03
N TYR A 160 -3.90 -0.77 -22.80
CA TYR A 160 -2.86 -1.42 -22.00
C TYR A 160 -2.46 -2.79 -22.57
N ALA A 161 -3.44 -3.63 -22.95
CA ALA A 161 -3.21 -4.94 -23.55
C ALA A 161 -2.52 -4.82 -24.92
N GLU A 162 -2.87 -3.81 -25.73
CA GLU A 162 -2.24 -3.55 -27.02
C GLU A 162 -0.79 -3.08 -26.88
N ALA A 163 -0.49 -2.22 -25.90
CA ALA A 163 0.87 -1.78 -25.58
C ALA A 163 1.78 -2.93 -25.08
N ALA A 164 1.19 -3.92 -24.42
CA ALA A 164 1.87 -5.14 -23.99
C ALA A 164 2.26 -6.05 -25.16
N THR A 165 1.52 -6.06 -26.26
CA THR A 165 1.68 -7.03 -27.36
C THR A 165 2.65 -6.61 -28.47
N GLN A 166 3.24 -5.41 -28.40
CA GLN A 166 4.23 -5.00 -29.40
C GLN A 166 5.60 -5.62 -29.04
N ASP A 167 6.06 -6.54 -29.88
CA ASP A 167 7.27 -7.38 -29.73
C ASP A 167 8.60 -6.60 -29.64
N GLU A 168 8.62 -5.28 -29.77
CA GLU A 168 9.86 -4.50 -29.95
C GLU A 168 10.39 -3.79 -28.69
N GLY A 169 9.76 -3.98 -27.53
CA GLY A 169 10.23 -3.40 -26.27
C GLY A 169 10.84 -4.43 -25.33
N ALA A 170 12.00 -4.13 -24.73
CA ALA A 170 12.62 -4.91 -23.65
C ALA A 170 11.70 -5.12 -22.41
N PHE A 171 10.54 -4.46 -22.39
CA PHE A 171 9.53 -4.51 -21.33
C PHE A 171 8.12 -4.65 -21.91
N SER A 172 7.81 -5.80 -22.50
CA SER A 172 6.42 -6.20 -22.78
C SER A 172 5.73 -6.60 -21.47
N ALA A 173 4.66 -5.90 -21.09
CA ALA A 173 3.88 -6.30 -19.92
C ALA A 173 3.14 -7.61 -20.24
N SER A 174 3.29 -8.62 -19.40
CA SER A 174 2.60 -9.89 -19.59
C SER A 174 1.07 -9.70 -19.58
N ALA A 175 0.37 -10.23 -20.58
CA ALA A 175 -1.09 -10.27 -20.60
C ALA A 175 -1.58 -11.18 -19.46
N ARG A 176 -2.46 -10.65 -18.60
CA ARG A 176 -3.01 -11.38 -17.43
C ARG A 176 -4.53 -11.29 -17.46
N ALA A 177 -5.20 -12.39 -17.13
CA ALA A 177 -6.65 -12.40 -16.99
C ALA A 177 -7.09 -11.49 -15.82
N PRO A 178 -8.22 -10.79 -15.94
CA PRO A 178 -8.76 -10.01 -14.84
C PRO A 178 -9.21 -10.93 -13.69
N LEU A 179 -9.18 -10.40 -12.46
CA LEU A 179 -9.73 -11.09 -11.30
C LEU A 179 -11.25 -11.22 -11.46
N GLY A 180 -11.79 -12.43 -11.21
CA GLY A 180 -13.24 -12.66 -11.26
C GLY A 180 -13.98 -11.86 -10.18
N LEU A 181 -15.21 -11.43 -10.47
CA LEU A 181 -15.99 -10.54 -9.60
C LEU A 181 -16.11 -11.04 -8.15
N LEU A 182 -16.46 -12.32 -7.94
CA LEU A 182 -16.60 -12.89 -6.59
C LEU A 182 -15.28 -12.88 -5.81
N ALA A 183 -14.17 -13.22 -6.48
CA ALA A 183 -12.85 -13.19 -5.86
C ALA A 183 -12.41 -11.76 -5.52
N HIS A 184 -12.78 -10.80 -6.38
CA HIS A 184 -12.52 -9.39 -6.13
C HIS A 184 -13.33 -8.87 -4.93
N LEU A 185 -14.63 -9.16 -4.86
CA LEU A 185 -15.48 -8.78 -3.73
C LEU A 185 -15.00 -9.42 -2.42
N ALA A 186 -14.63 -10.70 -2.46
CA ALA A 186 -14.04 -11.38 -1.31
C ALA A 186 -12.70 -10.73 -0.89
N GLY A 187 -11.86 -10.39 -1.86
CA GLY A 187 -10.61 -9.66 -1.65
C GLY A 187 -10.84 -8.32 -0.97
N ILE A 188 -11.82 -7.52 -1.42
CA ILE A 188 -12.17 -6.24 -0.79
C ILE A 188 -12.65 -6.45 0.65
N PHE A 189 -13.58 -7.38 0.85
CA PHE A 189 -14.15 -7.64 2.18
C PHE A 189 -13.08 -8.06 3.18
N LEU A 190 -12.29 -9.08 2.85
CA LEU A 190 -11.21 -9.57 3.72
C LEU A 190 -10.09 -8.53 3.86
N GLY A 191 -9.77 -7.85 2.77
CA GLY A 191 -8.74 -6.82 2.71
C GLY A 191 -9.03 -5.61 3.59
N ILE A 192 -10.29 -5.30 3.86
CA ILE A 192 -10.69 -4.25 4.81
C ILE A 192 -10.89 -4.84 6.22
N ALA A 193 -11.65 -5.92 6.34
CA ALA A 193 -12.05 -6.46 7.64
C ALA A 193 -10.84 -6.90 8.48
N LEU A 194 -9.86 -7.57 7.86
CA LEU A 194 -8.71 -8.11 8.57
C LEU A 194 -7.78 -7.02 9.14
N PRO A 195 -7.29 -6.01 8.39
CA PRO A 195 -6.44 -4.97 8.97
C PRO A 195 -7.20 -4.07 9.95
N VAL A 196 -8.50 -3.85 9.77
CA VAL A 196 -9.34 -3.16 10.76
C VAL A 196 -9.36 -3.94 12.06
N TYR A 197 -9.69 -5.23 12.00
CA TYR A 197 -9.71 -6.11 13.17
C TYR A 197 -8.35 -6.12 13.87
N LEU A 198 -7.26 -6.34 13.12
CA LEU A 198 -5.92 -6.37 13.68
C LEU A 198 -5.59 -5.05 14.38
N THR A 199 -5.81 -3.91 13.71
CA THR A 199 -5.54 -2.58 14.28
C THR A 199 -6.27 -2.38 15.60
N LEU A 200 -7.57 -2.69 15.65
CA LEU A 200 -8.40 -2.49 16.84
C LEU A 200 -8.05 -3.48 17.96
N SER A 201 -7.65 -4.70 17.62
CA SER A 201 -7.27 -5.73 18.59
C SER A 201 -5.89 -5.54 19.21
N THR A 202 -5.06 -4.67 18.61
CA THR A 202 -3.70 -4.38 19.08
C THR A 202 -3.57 -2.98 19.70
N LEU A 203 -4.69 -2.28 19.94
CA LEU A 203 -4.65 -1.00 20.64
C LEU A 203 -4.19 -1.21 22.09
N PRO A 204 -3.29 -0.35 22.62
CA PRO A 204 -2.87 -0.43 24.02
C PRO A 204 -4.04 -0.22 24.97
N GLU A 205 -4.09 -0.98 26.06
CA GLU A 205 -5.12 -0.84 27.08
C GLU A 205 -4.93 0.46 27.90
N PRO A 206 -6.00 1.03 28.48
CA PRO A 206 -5.88 2.23 29.32
C PRO A 206 -4.86 2.06 30.45
N GLY A 207 -3.80 2.88 30.42
CA GLY A 207 -2.70 2.83 31.38
C GLY A 207 -1.43 2.15 30.87
N GLU A 208 -1.46 1.52 29.68
CA GLU A 208 -0.27 1.00 29.01
C GLU A 208 0.50 2.10 28.23
N PRO A 209 1.82 1.93 28.02
CA PRO A 209 2.60 2.82 27.17
C PRO A 209 1.96 2.94 25.76
N GLY A 210 1.70 4.16 25.31
CA GLY A 210 1.09 4.44 24.00
C GLY A 210 -0.44 4.47 23.98
N ALA A 211 -1.10 4.17 25.11
CA ALA A 211 -2.54 4.38 25.25
C ALA A 211 -2.91 5.86 25.14
N ALA A 212 -4.10 6.16 24.61
CA ALA A 212 -4.64 7.51 24.65
C ALA A 212 -4.74 7.99 26.11
N PRO A 213 -4.51 9.29 26.40
CA PRO A 213 -4.68 9.80 27.75
C PRO A 213 -6.12 9.54 28.21
N VAL A 214 -6.29 9.01 29.42
CA VAL A 214 -7.62 8.96 30.03
C VAL A 214 -8.05 10.41 30.24
N GLU A 215 -9.08 10.85 29.52
CA GLU A 215 -9.70 12.15 29.77
C GLU A 215 -10.16 12.17 31.24
N GLN A 216 -9.45 12.91 32.09
CA GLN A 216 -9.93 13.14 33.44
C GLN A 216 -11.23 13.93 33.34
N PRO A 217 -12.33 13.47 33.95
CA PRO A 217 -13.57 14.23 33.93
C PRO A 217 -13.27 15.63 34.46
N ALA A 218 -13.75 16.65 33.73
CA ALA A 218 -13.58 18.04 34.12
C ALA A 218 -13.99 18.18 35.59
N GLN A 219 -13.03 18.59 36.43
CA GLN A 219 -13.33 18.82 37.84
C GLN A 219 -14.43 19.88 37.92
N PRO A 220 -15.48 19.65 38.73
CA PRO A 220 -16.64 20.54 38.80
C PRO A 220 -16.27 21.96 39.26
#